data_AF-V6IAU7-F1
#
_entry.id   AF-V6IAU7-F1
#
_cell.length_a   1.000
_cell.length_b   1.000
_cell.length_c   1.000
_cell.angle_alpha   90.00
_cell.angle_beta   90.00
_cell.angle_gamma   90.00
#
_symmetry.space_group_name_H-M   'P 1'
#
loop_
_entity.id
_entity.type
_entity.pdbx_description
1 polymer ?
#
loop_
_entity_poly.entity_id
_entity_poly.type
_entity_poly.pdbx_seq_one_letter_code
_entity_poly.pdbx_strand_id
1 'polypeptide(L)'
;MVIGIILGFIKLFSKDDFKKSYGTVLHSIALFLILNNGILFGQGNLRTENKITFGFYYSLVLYSISAVFVCFSYVLEILDHPWNYCKKLLGTIPVTILLSYLIPKLYFISFIDVLGFGISVFTTAWSCKKILISQKSIVYLNFPLISFLISICFVLDFLGTLLDRKDFFFIAELLAGSVLCYIVILERACPFLFSKSKSTIINIVSEPKESPISEEIQEETKFQGRNLLEGIDLENVEIKLNQFITSKRFKDEELRLPDFAADLGLSTHQASYYLNKYLSKRYNDFLNFIE
;
A
#
# COMPACT_ATOMS: atom_id res chain seq x y z
N MET A 1 -0.21 18.63 -0.79
CA MET A 1 0.35 18.64 -2.16
C MET A 1 1.77 18.09 -2.21
N VAL A 2 2.79 18.81 -1.73
CA VAL A 2 4.22 18.39 -1.75
C VAL A 2 4.43 17.02 -1.11
N ILE A 3 3.84 16.78 0.06
CA ILE A 3 3.89 15.49 0.76
C ILE A 3 3.34 14.36 -0.12
N GLY A 4 2.25 14.60 -0.85
CA GLY A 4 1.65 13.61 -1.75
C GLY A 4 2.55 13.25 -2.93
N ILE A 5 3.29 14.21 -3.47
CA ILE A 5 4.26 13.98 -4.55
C ILE A 5 5.43 13.15 -4.03
N ILE A 6 6.04 13.56 -2.92
CA ILE A 6 7.20 12.88 -2.34
C ILE A 6 6.83 11.45 -1.95
N LEU A 7 5.72 11.26 -1.23
CA LEU A 7 5.27 9.94 -0.80
C LEU A 7 4.84 9.08 -2.00
N GLY A 8 4.16 9.66 -2.98
CA GLY A 8 3.80 8.99 -4.23
C GLY A 8 5.03 8.49 -4.99
N PHE A 9 6.07 9.34 -5.09
CA PHE A 9 7.33 9.00 -5.75
C PHE A 9 8.06 7.86 -5.03
N ILE A 10 8.24 7.95 -3.70
CA ILE A 10 8.86 6.89 -2.89
C ILE A 10 8.16 5.53 -3.13
N LYS A 11 6.83 5.55 -3.18
CA LYS A 11 6.03 4.34 -3.35
C LYS A 11 6.03 3.77 -4.76
N LEU A 12 6.12 4.63 -5.77
CA LEU A 12 6.22 4.23 -7.17
C LEU A 12 7.46 3.36 -7.46
N PHE A 13 8.56 3.60 -6.73
CA PHE A 13 9.79 2.82 -6.83
C PHE A 13 9.87 1.64 -5.86
N SER A 14 8.80 1.38 -5.10
CA SER A 14 8.75 0.20 -4.22
C SER A 14 8.74 -1.11 -5.02
N LYS A 15 9.18 -2.22 -4.42
CA LYS A 15 9.09 -3.56 -5.05
C LYS A 15 7.67 -4.13 -5.02
N ASP A 16 6.81 -3.64 -4.14
CA ASP A 16 5.44 -4.12 -3.94
C ASP A 16 4.47 -3.50 -4.97
N ASP A 17 3.78 -4.35 -5.74
CA ASP A 17 2.81 -3.95 -6.77
C ASP A 17 1.69 -3.06 -6.22
N PHE A 18 1.24 -3.30 -4.99
CA PHE A 18 0.22 -2.46 -4.36
C PHE A 18 0.77 -1.08 -4.02
N LYS A 19 1.98 -1.01 -3.44
CA LYS A 19 2.63 0.27 -3.12
C LYS A 19 2.84 1.10 -4.39
N LYS A 20 3.23 0.48 -5.52
CA LYS A 20 3.33 1.17 -6.81
C LYS A 20 2.00 1.78 -7.24
N SER A 21 0.94 0.98 -7.20
CA SER A 21 -0.42 1.37 -7.62
C SER A 21 -0.98 2.49 -6.75
N TYR A 22 -0.80 2.37 -5.44
CA TYR A 22 -1.20 3.40 -4.49
C TYR A 22 -0.35 4.69 -4.66
N GLY A 23 0.94 4.53 -4.97
CA GLY A 23 1.83 5.65 -5.29
C GLY A 23 1.35 6.47 -6.49
N THR A 24 0.84 5.82 -7.55
CA THR A 24 0.28 6.55 -8.70
C THR A 24 -1.03 7.27 -8.40
N VAL A 25 -1.87 6.72 -7.51
CA VAL A 25 -3.07 7.43 -7.02
C VAL A 25 -2.65 8.73 -6.32
N LEU A 26 -1.72 8.66 -5.36
CA LEU A 26 -1.26 9.85 -4.64
C LEU A 26 -0.60 10.88 -5.56
N HIS A 27 0.22 10.41 -6.50
CA HIS A 27 0.92 11.28 -7.44
C HIS A 27 -0.07 11.98 -8.39
N SER A 28 -1.06 11.25 -8.93
CA SER A 28 -2.08 11.82 -9.82
C SER A 28 -2.97 12.85 -9.13
N ILE A 29 -3.43 12.58 -7.89
CA ILE A 29 -4.21 13.54 -7.09
C ILE A 29 -3.38 14.78 -6.77
N ALA A 30 -2.10 14.61 -6.41
CA ALA A 30 -1.24 15.75 -6.11
C ALA A 30 -0.95 16.61 -7.35
N LEU A 31 -0.71 16.00 -8.51
CA LEU A 31 -0.54 16.70 -9.79
C LEU A 31 -1.82 17.43 -10.22
N PHE A 32 -2.99 16.80 -10.03
CA PHE A 32 -4.29 17.42 -10.27
C PHE A 32 -4.45 18.71 -9.46
N LEU A 33 -4.19 18.66 -8.15
CA LEU A 33 -4.28 19.84 -7.29
C LEU A 33 -3.29 20.93 -7.74
N ILE A 34 -2.06 20.58 -8.15
CA ILE A 34 -1.07 21.55 -8.64
C ILE A 34 -1.57 22.27 -9.90
N LEU A 35 -2.09 21.49 -10.85
CA LEU A 35 -2.57 22.03 -12.12
C LEU A 35 -3.81 22.92 -11.94
N ASN A 36 -4.55 22.73 -10.83
CA ASN A 36 -5.71 23.52 -10.47
C ASN A 36 -5.41 24.73 -9.57
N ASN A 37 -4.12 25.01 -9.27
CA ASN A 37 -3.67 26.05 -8.33
C ASN A 37 -4.25 27.46 -8.56
N GLY A 38 -4.85 27.74 -9.73
CA GLY A 38 -5.47 29.03 -10.00
C GLY A 38 -6.74 29.35 -9.24
N ILE A 39 -7.37 28.37 -8.59
CA ILE A 39 -8.52 28.61 -7.72
C ILE A 39 -8.07 28.83 -6.27
N LEU A 40 -7.10 28.04 -5.77
CA LEU A 40 -6.64 28.13 -4.37
C LEU A 40 -5.60 29.22 -4.10
N PHE A 41 -4.72 29.53 -5.08
CA PHE A 41 -3.57 30.44 -4.89
C PHE A 41 -3.62 31.70 -5.76
N GLY A 42 -4.69 31.89 -6.55
CA GLY A 42 -4.87 33.08 -7.41
C GLY A 42 -3.83 33.22 -8.53
N GLN A 43 -3.00 32.19 -8.74
CA GLN A 43 -1.96 32.13 -9.76
C GLN A 43 -2.59 31.55 -11.04
N GLY A 44 -2.59 32.28 -12.16
CA GLY A 44 -3.38 31.98 -13.38
C GLY A 44 -3.65 30.49 -13.72
N ASN A 45 -4.83 30.21 -14.30
CA ASN A 45 -5.31 28.86 -14.51
C ASN A 45 -4.55 28.11 -15.64
N LEU A 46 -3.40 27.50 -15.30
CA LEU A 46 -2.57 26.63 -16.16
C LEU A 46 -3.39 25.55 -16.90
N ARG A 47 -4.53 25.14 -16.32
CA ARG A 47 -5.55 24.26 -16.90
C ARG A 47 -6.08 24.74 -18.26
N THR A 48 -6.08 26.05 -18.52
CA THR A 48 -6.82 26.65 -19.65
C THR A 48 -5.94 27.24 -20.75
N GLU A 49 -4.62 27.24 -20.57
CA GLU A 49 -3.68 27.84 -21.52
C GLU A 49 -3.60 27.07 -22.85
N ASN A 50 -3.68 25.74 -22.81
CA ASN A 50 -3.63 24.90 -24.00
C ASN A 50 -4.67 23.75 -23.92
N LYS A 51 -5.23 23.33 -25.06
CA LYS A 51 -6.13 22.16 -25.12
C LYS A 51 -5.43 20.87 -24.66
N ILE A 52 -4.11 20.75 -24.90
CA ILE A 52 -3.34 19.59 -24.42
C ILE A 52 -3.31 19.55 -22.89
N THR A 53 -3.00 20.67 -22.23
CA THR A 53 -2.93 20.73 -20.77
C THR A 53 -4.31 20.54 -20.13
N PHE A 54 -5.35 21.07 -20.77
CA PHE A 54 -6.74 20.83 -20.40
C PHE A 54 -7.13 19.35 -20.48
N GLY A 55 -6.87 18.68 -21.61
CA GLY A 55 -7.16 17.25 -21.77
C GLY A 55 -6.34 16.38 -20.81
N PHE A 56 -5.05 16.70 -20.64
CA PHE A 56 -4.17 16.01 -19.70
C PHE A 56 -4.67 16.13 -18.25
N TYR A 57 -5.14 17.30 -17.84
CA TYR A 57 -5.72 17.51 -16.51
C TYR A 57 -6.90 16.58 -16.24
N TYR A 58 -7.92 16.57 -17.10
CA TYR A 58 -9.09 15.69 -16.92
C TYR A 58 -8.75 14.21 -17.08
N SER A 59 -7.68 13.89 -17.84
CA SER A 59 -7.15 12.54 -17.90
C SER A 59 -6.60 12.04 -16.57
N LEU A 60 -5.89 12.91 -15.83
CA LEU A 60 -5.36 12.58 -14.50
C LEU A 60 -6.49 12.38 -13.50
N VAL A 61 -7.57 13.17 -13.60
CA VAL A 61 -8.79 12.98 -12.80
C VAL A 61 -9.37 11.59 -13.04
N LEU A 62 -9.70 11.23 -14.28
CA LEU A 62 -10.26 9.91 -14.59
C LEU A 62 -9.33 8.75 -14.22
N TYR A 63 -8.03 8.91 -14.45
CA TYR A 63 -7.02 7.94 -14.04
C TYR A 63 -7.05 7.73 -12.52
N SER A 64 -7.06 8.81 -11.74
CA SER A 64 -6.98 8.75 -10.29
C SER A 64 -8.15 7.97 -9.67
N ILE A 65 -9.38 8.25 -10.08
CA ILE A 65 -10.58 7.55 -9.59
C ILE A 65 -10.62 6.09 -10.01
N SER A 66 -10.25 5.80 -11.26
CA SER A 66 -10.16 4.43 -11.74
C SER A 66 -9.09 3.66 -10.96
N ALA A 67 -7.96 4.29 -10.66
CA ALA A 67 -6.88 3.69 -9.87
C ALA A 67 -7.26 3.50 -8.40
N VAL A 68 -8.07 4.39 -7.81
CA VAL A 68 -8.66 4.19 -6.47
C VAL A 68 -9.52 2.93 -6.44
N PHE A 69 -10.39 2.74 -7.44
CA PHE A 69 -11.20 1.52 -7.55
C PHE A 69 -10.34 0.24 -7.65
N VAL A 70 -9.26 0.28 -8.45
CA VAL A 70 -8.30 -0.83 -8.57
C VAL A 70 -7.63 -1.12 -7.23
N CYS A 71 -7.18 -0.09 -6.50
CA CYS A 71 -6.56 -0.25 -5.19
C CYS A 71 -7.54 -0.86 -4.17
N PHE A 72 -8.79 -0.40 -4.14
CA PHE A 72 -9.82 -0.95 -3.27
C PHE A 72 -10.13 -2.41 -3.62
N SER A 73 -10.15 -2.73 -4.92
CA SER A 73 -10.38 -4.09 -5.38
C SER A 73 -9.29 -5.06 -4.98
N TYR A 74 -8.04 -4.59 -4.91
CA TYR A 74 -6.94 -5.37 -4.36
C TYR A 74 -7.06 -5.57 -2.85
N VAL A 75 -7.33 -4.49 -2.09
CA VAL A 75 -7.43 -4.56 -0.62
C VAL A 75 -8.62 -5.42 -0.16
N LEU A 76 -9.69 -5.44 -0.94
CA LEU A 76 -10.86 -6.30 -0.72
C LEU A 76 -10.72 -7.69 -1.37
N GLU A 77 -9.51 -8.08 -1.78
CA GLU A 77 -9.13 -9.44 -2.20
C GLU A 77 -9.88 -9.96 -3.45
N ILE A 78 -10.24 -9.07 -4.37
CA ILE A 78 -10.92 -9.44 -5.63
C ILE A 78 -9.96 -9.44 -6.81
N LEU A 79 -8.95 -8.58 -6.76
CA LEU A 79 -8.00 -8.37 -7.84
C LEU A 79 -6.59 -8.74 -7.38
N ASP A 80 -5.88 -9.50 -8.19
CA ASP A 80 -4.44 -9.71 -8.04
C ASP A 80 -3.65 -8.76 -8.95
N HIS A 81 -2.43 -8.40 -8.53
CA HIS A 81 -1.50 -7.55 -9.27
C HIS A 81 -2.08 -6.20 -9.75
N PRO A 82 -2.42 -5.28 -8.83
CA PRO A 82 -3.09 -4.01 -9.14
C PRO A 82 -2.27 -3.13 -10.09
N TRP A 83 -0.95 -3.27 -10.05
CA TRP A 83 -0.02 -2.51 -10.88
C TRP A 83 -0.25 -2.73 -12.38
N ASN A 84 -0.63 -3.94 -12.78
CA ASN A 84 -0.89 -4.23 -14.19
C ASN A 84 -2.13 -3.50 -14.70
N TYR A 85 -3.16 -3.35 -13.85
CA TYR A 85 -4.37 -2.60 -14.18
C TYR A 85 -4.10 -1.10 -14.20
N CYS A 86 -3.34 -0.57 -13.23
CA CYS A 86 -2.91 0.83 -13.23
C CYS A 86 -2.08 1.20 -14.46
N LYS A 87 -1.23 0.30 -14.97
CA LYS A 87 -0.50 0.52 -16.23
C LYS A 87 -1.45 0.59 -17.44
N LYS A 88 -2.43 -0.31 -17.52
CA LYS A 88 -3.43 -0.29 -18.60
C LYS A 88 -4.27 0.98 -18.56
N LEU A 89 -4.62 1.46 -17.37
CA LEU A 89 -5.34 2.72 -17.18
C LEU A 89 -4.57 3.94 -17.70
N LEU A 90 -3.24 3.88 -17.83
CA LEU A 90 -2.47 4.98 -18.41
C LEU A 90 -2.86 5.26 -19.87
N GLY A 91 -3.43 4.26 -20.56
CA GLY A 91 -4.00 4.42 -21.90
C GLY A 91 -5.20 5.38 -21.98
N THR A 92 -5.83 5.73 -20.85
CA THR A 92 -6.91 6.74 -20.84
C THR A 92 -6.40 8.14 -21.13
N ILE A 93 -5.11 8.41 -20.89
CA ILE A 93 -4.48 9.73 -21.10
C ILE A 93 -4.57 10.20 -22.56
N PRO A 94 -4.01 9.47 -23.55
CA PRO A 94 -4.11 9.90 -24.94
C PRO A 94 -5.56 9.96 -25.44
N VAL A 95 -6.44 9.06 -24.98
CA VAL A 95 -7.86 9.02 -25.38
C VAL A 95 -8.62 10.26 -24.93
N THR A 96 -8.45 10.65 -23.67
CA THR A 96 -9.12 11.83 -23.10
C THR A 96 -8.56 13.14 -23.65
N ILE A 97 -7.26 13.21 -23.93
CA ILE A 97 -6.67 14.34 -24.66
C ILE A 97 -7.32 14.45 -26.04
N LEU A 98 -7.40 13.37 -26.82
CA LEU A 98 -8.03 13.39 -28.14
C LEU A 98 -9.51 13.82 -28.05
N LEU A 99 -10.25 13.27 -27.10
CA LEU A 99 -11.66 13.61 -26.88
C LEU A 99 -11.87 15.10 -26.56
N SER A 100 -10.92 15.72 -25.83
CA SER A 100 -10.97 17.15 -25.50
C SER A 100 -10.87 18.07 -26.72
N TYR A 101 -10.35 17.58 -27.84
CA TYR A 101 -10.34 18.33 -29.11
C TYR A 101 -11.69 18.29 -29.83
N LEU A 102 -12.45 17.20 -29.65
CA LEU A 102 -13.69 16.93 -30.38
C LEU A 102 -14.92 17.58 -29.73
N ILE A 103 -14.91 17.74 -28.40
CA ILE A 103 -16.07 18.21 -27.63
C ILE A 103 -15.86 19.66 -27.17
N PRO A 104 -16.90 20.53 -27.19
CA PRO A 104 -16.80 21.87 -26.61
C PRO A 104 -16.50 21.82 -25.10
N LYS A 105 -15.74 22.82 -24.61
CA LYS A 105 -15.18 22.82 -23.25
C LYS A 105 -16.19 22.51 -22.15
N LEU A 106 -17.33 23.21 -22.10
CA LEU A 106 -18.33 23.03 -21.04
C LEU A 106 -18.92 21.61 -21.00
N TYR A 107 -19.30 21.07 -22.16
CA TYR A 107 -19.84 19.71 -22.27
C TYR A 107 -18.78 18.66 -21.90
N PHE A 108 -17.52 18.90 -22.26
CA PHE A 108 -16.43 18.00 -21.88
C PHE A 108 -16.24 17.94 -20.35
N ILE A 109 -16.20 19.09 -19.67
CA ILE A 109 -16.06 19.16 -18.21
C ILE A 109 -17.23 18.41 -17.55
N SER A 110 -18.45 18.78 -17.91
CA SER A 110 -19.67 18.15 -17.38
C SER A 110 -19.70 16.63 -17.63
N PHE A 111 -19.24 16.16 -18.80
CA PHE A 111 -19.18 14.74 -19.10
C PHE A 111 -18.20 14.00 -18.19
N ILE A 112 -17.00 14.55 -17.98
CA ILE A 112 -16.00 13.96 -17.10
C ILE A 112 -16.49 13.94 -15.65
N ASP A 113 -17.15 15.00 -15.19
CA ASP A 113 -17.66 15.07 -13.82
C ASP A 113 -18.76 14.04 -13.56
N VAL A 114 -19.69 13.88 -14.50
CA VAL A 114 -20.75 12.85 -14.42
C VAL A 114 -20.16 11.45 -14.45
N LEU A 115 -19.15 11.19 -15.29
CA LEU A 115 -18.44 9.91 -15.30
C LEU A 115 -17.70 9.65 -13.98
N GLY A 116 -16.95 10.64 -13.49
CA GLY A 116 -16.22 10.56 -12.22
C GLY A 116 -17.15 10.31 -11.04
N PHE A 117 -18.29 11.00 -11.01
CA PHE A 117 -19.37 10.76 -10.05
C PHE A 117 -19.90 9.33 -10.15
N GLY A 118 -20.20 8.84 -11.36
CA GLY A 118 -20.67 7.48 -11.57
C GLY A 118 -19.69 6.42 -11.06
N ILE A 119 -18.41 6.54 -11.38
CA ILE A 119 -17.36 5.60 -10.95
C ILE A 119 -17.18 5.66 -9.42
N SER A 120 -17.16 6.84 -8.82
CA SER A 120 -16.98 7.02 -7.37
C SER A 120 -18.18 6.52 -6.56
N VAL A 121 -19.41 6.77 -7.01
CA VAL A 121 -20.62 6.21 -6.36
C VAL A 121 -20.64 4.69 -6.48
N PHE A 122 -20.34 4.15 -7.67
CA PHE A 122 -20.22 2.70 -7.86
C PHE A 122 -19.17 2.09 -6.92
N THR A 123 -17.98 2.70 -6.84
CA THR A 123 -16.89 2.26 -5.97
C THR A 123 -17.30 2.30 -4.49
N THR A 124 -18.02 3.34 -4.07
CA THR A 124 -18.55 3.48 -2.70
C THR A 124 -19.54 2.37 -2.38
N ALA A 125 -20.59 2.20 -3.20
CA ALA A 125 -21.64 1.21 -2.96
C ALA A 125 -21.08 -0.21 -3.00
N TRP A 126 -20.20 -0.49 -3.95
CA TRP A 126 -19.57 -1.79 -4.12
C TRP A 126 -18.65 -2.14 -2.95
N SER A 127 -17.75 -1.23 -2.56
CA SER A 127 -16.81 -1.47 -1.45
C SER A 127 -17.56 -1.61 -0.12
N CYS A 128 -18.58 -0.78 0.13
CA CYS A 128 -19.45 -0.90 1.29
C CYS A 128 -20.14 -2.27 1.34
N LYS A 129 -20.81 -2.67 0.25
CA LYS A 129 -21.46 -3.99 0.15
C LYS A 129 -20.48 -5.13 0.43
N LYS A 130 -19.26 -5.06 -0.14
CA LYS A 130 -18.25 -6.10 0.05
C LYS A 130 -17.76 -6.20 1.48
N ILE A 131 -17.49 -5.08 2.14
CA ILE A 131 -17.06 -5.06 3.55
C ILE A 131 -18.14 -5.63 4.46
N LEU A 132 -19.42 -5.27 4.22
CA LEU A 132 -20.56 -5.77 4.99
C LEU A 132 -20.73 -7.29 4.83
N ILE A 133 -20.61 -7.83 3.61
CA ILE A 133 -20.73 -9.26 3.35
C ILE A 133 -19.53 -10.05 3.92
N SER A 134 -18.33 -9.52 3.76
CA SER A 134 -17.09 -10.19 4.19
C SER A 134 -16.80 -10.06 5.68
N GLN A 135 -17.66 -9.39 6.46
CA GLN A 135 -17.52 -9.15 7.90
C GLN A 135 -16.11 -8.66 8.32
N LYS A 136 -15.46 -7.86 7.46
CA LYS A 136 -14.15 -7.28 7.78
C LYS A 136 -14.29 -6.26 8.91
N SER A 137 -13.20 -6.02 9.63
CA SER A 137 -13.16 -5.04 10.73
C SER A 137 -13.69 -3.67 10.28
N ILE A 138 -14.33 -2.96 11.21
CA ILE A 138 -14.93 -1.64 10.99
C ILE A 138 -13.95 -0.63 10.35
N VAL A 139 -12.64 -0.80 10.59
CA VAL A 139 -11.58 0.05 10.03
C VAL A 139 -11.55 0.03 8.49
N TYR A 140 -12.04 -1.03 7.84
CA TYR A 140 -12.14 -1.08 6.38
C TYR A 140 -13.22 -0.13 5.82
N LEU A 141 -14.17 0.35 6.63
CA LEU A 141 -15.18 1.33 6.20
C LEU A 141 -14.57 2.70 5.85
N ASN A 142 -13.31 2.96 6.22
CA ASN A 142 -12.62 4.16 5.78
C ASN A 142 -12.46 4.21 4.24
N PHE A 143 -12.41 3.06 3.55
CA PHE A 143 -12.35 3.02 2.09
C PHE A 143 -13.62 3.55 1.41
N PRO A 144 -14.83 3.01 1.67
CA PRO A 144 -16.06 3.58 1.12
C PRO A 144 -16.25 5.04 1.55
N LEU A 145 -15.83 5.44 2.77
CA LEU A 145 -15.86 6.84 3.19
C LEU A 145 -15.00 7.74 2.30
N ILE A 146 -13.76 7.34 1.97
CA ILE A 146 -12.90 8.07 1.03
C ILE A 146 -13.58 8.22 -0.33
N SER A 147 -14.13 7.12 -0.88
CA SER A 147 -14.80 7.16 -2.18
C SER A 147 -16.07 8.01 -2.18
N PHE A 148 -16.78 8.06 -1.04
CA PHE A 148 -17.94 8.92 -0.85
C PHE A 148 -17.56 10.40 -0.80
N LEU A 149 -16.47 10.75 -0.11
CA LEU A 149 -15.98 12.13 -0.13
C LEU A 149 -15.55 12.56 -1.54
N ILE A 150 -14.94 11.65 -2.31
CA ILE A 150 -14.61 11.90 -3.73
C ILE A 150 -15.89 12.14 -4.56
N SER A 151 -16.99 11.40 -4.32
CA SER A 151 -18.23 11.64 -5.07
C SER A 151 -18.85 12.99 -4.74
N ILE A 152 -18.75 13.47 -3.50
CA ILE A 152 -19.15 14.84 -3.12
C ILE A 152 -18.31 15.87 -3.87
N CYS A 153 -17.00 15.67 -4.03
CA CYS A 153 -16.17 16.58 -4.83
C CYS A 153 -16.70 16.74 -6.26
N PHE A 154 -17.11 15.64 -6.91
CA PHE A 154 -17.68 15.71 -8.26
C PHE A 154 -19.02 16.43 -8.33
N VAL A 155 -19.88 16.25 -7.33
CA VAL A 155 -21.15 16.99 -7.27
C VAL A 155 -20.88 18.49 -7.15
N LEU A 156 -19.91 18.88 -6.32
CA LEU A 156 -19.52 20.28 -6.15
C LEU A 156 -18.89 20.86 -7.42
N ASP A 157 -17.97 20.15 -8.07
CA ASP A 157 -17.37 20.59 -9.36
C ASP A 157 -18.42 20.72 -10.47
N PHE A 158 -19.35 19.76 -10.55
CA PHE A 158 -20.45 19.80 -11.52
C PHE A 158 -21.39 20.99 -11.27
N LEU A 159 -21.79 21.22 -10.00
CA LEU A 159 -22.61 22.37 -9.62
C LEU A 159 -21.87 23.69 -9.86
N GLY A 160 -20.56 23.74 -9.58
CA GLY A 160 -19.71 24.88 -9.90
C GLY A 160 -19.71 25.20 -11.39
N THR A 161 -19.66 24.17 -12.24
CA THR A 161 -19.70 24.32 -13.70
C THR A 161 -21.09 24.76 -14.20
N LEU A 162 -22.16 24.23 -13.62
CA LEU A 162 -23.54 24.55 -14.03
C LEU A 162 -23.96 25.95 -13.58
N LEU A 163 -23.56 26.36 -12.37
CA LEU A 163 -23.96 27.63 -11.75
C LEU A 163 -22.93 28.76 -11.98
N ASP A 164 -21.76 28.46 -12.56
CA ASP A 164 -20.62 29.37 -12.75
C ASP A 164 -20.19 30.10 -11.46
N ARG A 165 -20.21 29.37 -10.33
CA ARG A 165 -19.84 29.92 -9.01
C ARG A 165 -18.49 29.36 -8.57
N LYS A 166 -17.52 30.26 -8.40
CA LYS A 166 -16.15 29.92 -7.95
C LYS A 166 -16.10 29.27 -6.57
N ASP A 167 -17.07 29.57 -5.71
CA ASP A 167 -17.13 29.04 -4.34
C ASP A 167 -17.25 27.51 -4.32
N PHE A 168 -18.03 26.91 -5.22
CA PHE A 168 -18.18 25.45 -5.28
C PHE A 168 -16.88 24.76 -5.69
N PHE A 169 -16.16 25.31 -6.68
CA PHE A 169 -14.85 24.79 -7.09
C PHE A 169 -13.82 24.90 -5.96
N PHE A 170 -13.84 26.01 -5.21
CA PHE A 170 -12.95 26.17 -4.05
C PHE A 170 -13.24 25.13 -2.96
N ILE A 171 -14.52 24.90 -2.63
CA ILE A 171 -14.91 23.89 -1.64
C ILE A 171 -14.54 22.48 -2.13
N ALA A 172 -14.74 22.17 -3.41
CA ALA A 172 -14.39 20.89 -4.00
C ALA A 172 -12.87 20.63 -3.91
N GLU A 173 -12.05 21.64 -4.21
CA GLU A 173 -10.59 21.54 -4.14
C GLU A 173 -10.09 21.41 -2.70
N LEU A 174 -10.65 22.18 -1.77
CA LEU A 174 -10.35 22.06 -0.34
C LEU A 174 -10.72 20.66 0.17
N LEU A 175 -11.87 20.12 -0.24
CA LEU A 175 -12.31 18.78 0.12
C LEU A 175 -11.36 17.71 -0.46
N ALA A 176 -10.98 17.81 -1.74
CA ALA A 176 -10.02 16.89 -2.35
C ALA A 176 -8.64 16.94 -1.65
N GLY A 177 -8.16 18.13 -1.29
CA GLY A 177 -6.96 18.30 -0.49
C GLY A 177 -7.08 17.66 0.91
N SER A 178 -8.23 17.81 1.56
CA SER A 178 -8.49 17.20 2.87
C SER A 178 -8.54 15.67 2.81
N VAL A 179 -9.12 15.10 1.74
CA VAL A 179 -9.12 13.64 1.49
C VAL A 179 -7.70 13.11 1.34
N LEU A 180 -6.83 13.82 0.61
CA LEU A 180 -5.43 13.45 0.48
C LEU A 180 -4.72 13.43 1.85
N CYS A 181 -4.94 14.45 2.68
CA CYS A 181 -4.40 14.50 4.04
C CYS A 181 -4.94 13.35 4.89
N TYR A 182 -6.24 13.08 4.81
CA TYR A 182 -6.89 11.99 5.54
C TYR A 182 -6.30 10.63 5.17
N ILE A 183 -6.09 10.35 3.88
CA ILE A 183 -5.44 9.12 3.39
C ILE A 183 -4.03 8.96 3.99
N VAL A 184 -3.24 10.03 4.02
CA VAL A 184 -1.87 10.00 4.60
C VAL A 184 -1.91 9.74 6.11
N ILE A 185 -2.86 10.34 6.83
CA ILE A 185 -3.06 10.10 8.27
C ILE A 185 -3.49 8.64 8.50
N LEU A 186 -4.47 8.16 7.73
CA LEU A 186 -4.99 6.81 7.82
C LEU A 186 -3.90 5.76 7.55
N GLU A 187 -3.02 6.03 6.60
CA GLU A 187 -1.88 5.16 6.31
C GLU A 187 -0.93 5.04 7.50
N ARG A 188 -0.64 6.15 8.20
CA ARG A 188 0.23 6.15 9.38
C ARG A 188 -0.44 5.51 10.58
N ALA A 189 -1.74 5.76 10.78
CA ALA A 189 -2.50 5.22 11.90
C ALA A 189 -2.81 3.73 11.74
N CYS A 190 -3.01 3.25 10.50
CA CYS A 190 -3.42 1.88 10.19
C CYS A 190 -2.64 1.31 8.99
N PRO A 191 -1.32 1.06 9.13
CA PRO A 191 -0.47 0.62 8.02
C PRO A 191 -0.87 -0.76 7.44
N PHE A 192 -1.55 -1.59 8.23
CA PHE A 192 -2.06 -2.90 7.79
C PHE A 192 -3.11 -2.78 6.66
N LEU A 193 -3.81 -1.64 6.54
CA LEU A 193 -4.73 -1.40 5.43
C LEU A 193 -4.02 -1.21 4.08
N PHE A 194 -2.75 -0.81 4.12
CA PHE A 194 -1.95 -0.45 2.95
C PHE A 194 -0.76 -1.41 2.71
N SER A 195 -0.79 -2.57 3.35
CA SER A 195 0.17 -3.64 3.17
C SER A 195 -0.58 -4.95 3.06
N LYS A 196 -0.24 -5.79 2.07
CA LYS A 196 -0.77 -7.15 2.01
C LYS A 196 -0.07 -7.99 3.06
N SER A 197 -0.49 -7.87 4.32
CA SER A 197 -0.26 -8.96 5.27
C SER A 197 -1.06 -10.14 4.74
N LYS A 198 -0.38 -11.16 4.23
CA LYS A 198 -1.03 -12.48 4.09
C LYS A 198 -1.60 -12.78 5.47
N SER A 199 -2.91 -13.01 5.53
CA SER A 199 -3.61 -13.49 6.72
C SER A 199 -2.92 -14.75 7.25
N THR A 200 -1.91 -14.55 8.07
CA THR A 200 -1.52 -15.41 9.17
C THR A 200 -1.54 -14.47 10.36
N ILE A 201 -2.10 -14.90 11.49
CA ILE A 201 -2.41 -14.10 12.69
C ILE A 201 -3.83 -13.49 12.66
N ILE A 202 -4.84 -14.37 12.51
CA ILE A 202 -5.94 -14.34 13.48
C ILE A 202 -5.55 -15.33 14.56
N ASN A 203 -4.79 -14.84 15.53
CA ASN A 203 -4.76 -15.25 16.93
C ASN A 203 -3.55 -14.59 17.57
N ILE A 204 -3.74 -14.16 18.81
CA ILE A 204 -2.75 -13.58 19.74
C ILE A 204 -2.87 -12.06 19.86
N VAL A 205 -3.84 -11.68 20.69
CA VAL A 205 -3.66 -10.76 21.81
C VAL A 205 -2.19 -10.74 22.27
N SER A 206 -1.45 -9.64 22.06
CA SER A 206 -0.55 -9.02 23.05
C SER A 206 0.25 -7.86 22.42
N GLU A 207 0.04 -6.68 23.01
CA GLU A 207 0.92 -5.52 23.21
C GLU A 207 1.92 -4.98 22.15
N PRO A 208 2.14 -3.65 22.12
CA PRO A 208 2.92 -2.97 21.11
C PRO A 208 4.42 -2.97 21.45
N LYS A 209 5.29 -3.14 20.43
CA LYS A 209 6.70 -2.74 20.53
C LYS A 209 7.13 -1.86 19.37
N GLU A 210 7.90 -0.85 19.75
CA GLU A 210 8.32 0.33 19.01
C GLU A 210 9.29 0.05 17.85
N SER A 211 9.36 1.07 16.97
CA SER A 211 10.22 1.38 15.82
C SER A 211 11.46 0.52 15.49
N PRO A 212 11.77 0.27 14.21
CA PRO A 212 13.03 -0.35 13.80
C PRO A 212 14.12 0.69 13.49
N ILE A 213 15.27 0.50 14.13
CA ILE A 213 16.57 1.04 13.72
C ILE A 213 17.26 -0.02 12.83
N SER A 214 17.72 0.45 11.67
CA SER A 214 18.86 0.01 10.85
C SER A 214 18.94 -1.42 10.30
N GLU A 215 18.61 -1.53 9.02
CA GLU A 215 19.48 -1.90 7.88
C GLU A 215 20.40 -3.15 7.88
N GLU A 216 20.55 -3.94 8.95
CA GLU A 216 21.41 -5.15 8.92
C GLU A 216 20.68 -6.45 8.53
N ILE A 217 19.34 -6.45 8.37
CA ILE A 217 18.55 -7.68 8.13
C ILE A 217 18.36 -8.01 6.62
N GLN A 218 18.93 -7.23 5.70
CA GLN A 218 18.66 -7.39 4.26
C GLN A 218 19.31 -8.61 3.58
N GLU A 219 20.21 -9.34 4.24
CA GLU A 219 20.76 -10.59 3.70
C GLU A 219 20.01 -11.85 4.15
N GLU A 220 19.32 -11.85 5.30
CA GLU A 220 18.63 -13.04 5.82
C GLU A 220 17.27 -13.32 5.14
N THR A 221 16.65 -12.32 4.49
CA THR A 221 15.30 -12.47 3.90
C THR A 221 15.27 -13.12 2.51
N LYS A 222 16.43 -13.41 1.89
CA LYS A 222 16.47 -14.08 0.57
C LYS A 222 16.34 -15.61 0.63
N PHE A 223 16.43 -16.24 1.79
CA PHE A 223 16.42 -17.71 1.94
C PHE A 223 15.14 -18.30 2.58
N GLN A 224 14.16 -17.49 2.99
CA GLN A 224 12.97 -17.93 3.72
C GLN A 224 11.90 -18.70 2.90
N GLY A 225 12.23 -19.15 1.68
CA GLY A 225 11.30 -19.89 0.81
C GLY A 225 11.49 -21.42 0.79
N ARG A 226 12.55 -21.96 1.39
CA ARG A 226 12.83 -23.42 1.42
C ARG A 226 12.97 -23.88 2.86
N ASN A 227 12.33 -25.01 3.21
CA ASN A 227 12.54 -25.64 4.50
C ASN A 227 13.97 -26.21 4.49
N LEU A 228 14.93 -25.50 5.12
CA LEU A 228 16.36 -25.87 5.05
C LEU A 228 16.68 -27.25 5.67
N LEU A 229 15.70 -27.83 6.36
CA LEU A 229 15.76 -29.13 7.03
C LEU A 229 14.99 -30.22 6.26
N GLU A 230 14.59 -29.95 5.01
CA GLU A 230 13.94 -30.95 4.15
C GLU A 230 14.92 -32.09 3.84
N GLY A 231 14.55 -33.32 4.22
CA GLY A 231 15.40 -34.51 4.11
C GLY A 231 16.30 -34.78 5.33
N ILE A 232 16.21 -33.98 6.40
CA ILE A 232 16.91 -34.22 7.67
C ILE A 232 15.98 -34.94 8.64
N ASP A 233 16.52 -35.97 9.29
CA ASP A 233 15.83 -36.68 10.37
C ASP A 233 15.82 -35.83 11.66
N LEU A 234 14.69 -35.18 11.91
CA LEU A 234 14.50 -34.28 13.05
C LEU A 234 14.56 -35.00 14.40
N GLU A 235 14.15 -36.27 14.45
CA GLU A 235 14.19 -37.07 15.68
C GLU A 235 15.65 -37.33 16.10
N ASN A 236 16.51 -37.63 15.13
CA ASN A 236 17.95 -37.78 15.37
C ASN A 236 18.62 -36.45 15.80
N VAL A 237 18.21 -35.32 15.22
CA VAL A 237 18.70 -33.98 15.62
C VAL A 237 18.32 -33.68 17.07
N GLU A 238 17.08 -34.00 17.47
CA GLU A 238 16.62 -33.81 18.84
C GLU A 238 17.35 -34.72 19.85
N ILE A 239 17.58 -35.99 19.49
CA ILE A 239 18.38 -36.92 20.31
C ILE A 239 19.81 -36.37 20.50
N LYS A 240 20.46 -35.92 19.44
CA LYS A 240 21.80 -35.33 19.49
C LYS A 240 21.83 -34.02 20.28
N LEU A 241 20.80 -33.18 20.16
CA LEU A 241 20.67 -31.97 20.97
C LEU A 241 20.57 -32.29 22.45
N ASN A 242 19.77 -33.29 22.82
CA ASN A 242 19.63 -33.72 24.21
C ASN A 242 20.92 -34.34 24.75
N GLN A 243 21.64 -35.11 23.93
CA GLN A 243 22.98 -35.61 24.27
C GLN A 243 23.97 -34.46 24.46
N PHE A 244 23.96 -33.48 23.55
CA PHE A 244 24.78 -32.28 23.61
C PHE A 244 24.55 -31.54 24.93
N ILE A 245 23.29 -31.26 25.30
CA ILE A 245 22.92 -30.60 26.57
C ILE A 245 23.33 -31.44 27.80
N THR A 246 23.12 -32.76 27.76
CA THR A 246 23.38 -33.65 28.89
C THR A 246 24.87 -33.86 29.14
N SER A 247 25.70 -33.82 28.10
CA SER A 247 27.14 -34.07 28.18
C SER A 247 27.94 -32.99 28.95
N LYS A 248 27.31 -31.87 29.34
CA LYS A 248 27.79 -30.80 30.26
C LYS A 248 29.32 -30.68 30.38
N ARG A 249 30.00 -30.42 29.26
CA ARG A 249 31.46 -30.26 29.21
C ARG A 249 31.89 -28.89 28.73
N PHE A 250 31.23 -27.81 29.14
CA PHE A 250 31.55 -26.48 28.64
C PHE A 250 31.56 -25.48 29.80
N LYS A 251 32.73 -25.35 30.44
CA LYS A 251 33.00 -24.26 31.38
C LYS A 251 34.08 -23.29 30.91
N ASP A 252 34.84 -23.59 29.86
CA ASP A 252 36.04 -22.79 29.55
C ASP A 252 36.33 -22.60 28.04
N GLU A 253 35.46 -23.04 27.12
CA GLU A 253 35.62 -22.80 25.68
C GLU A 253 34.40 -22.06 25.11
N GLU A 254 34.62 -20.91 24.46
CA GLU A 254 33.62 -20.19 23.67
C GLU A 254 33.13 -21.11 22.53
N LEU A 255 32.04 -21.82 22.75
CA LEU A 255 31.45 -22.65 21.72
C LEU A 255 31.02 -21.76 20.55
N ARG A 256 31.51 -22.07 19.35
CA ARG A 256 31.12 -21.37 18.14
C ARG A 256 30.00 -22.12 17.44
N LEU A 257 29.12 -21.37 16.77
CA LEU A 257 28.00 -21.93 16.01
C LEU A 257 28.39 -23.06 15.03
N PRO A 258 29.56 -23.03 14.34
CA PRO A 258 29.99 -24.13 13.48
C PRO A 258 30.24 -25.44 14.24
N ASP A 259 30.82 -25.37 15.44
CA ASP A 259 31.13 -26.55 16.25
C ASP A 259 29.84 -27.18 16.77
N PHE A 260 28.92 -26.34 17.27
CA PHE A 260 27.56 -26.75 17.64
C PHE A 260 26.79 -27.39 16.47
N ALA A 261 26.89 -26.82 15.27
CA ALA A 261 26.22 -27.35 14.10
C ALA A 261 26.77 -28.73 13.70
N ALA A 262 28.10 -28.92 13.79
CA ALA A 262 28.76 -30.19 13.52
C ALA A 262 28.29 -31.30 14.49
N ASP A 263 28.13 -30.99 15.77
CA ASP A 263 27.63 -31.94 16.78
C ASP A 263 26.20 -32.42 16.49
N LEU A 264 25.34 -31.52 15.98
CA LEU A 264 24.00 -31.87 15.55
C LEU A 264 23.96 -32.58 14.18
N GLY A 265 25.08 -32.63 13.44
CA GLY A 265 25.14 -33.14 12.07
C GLY A 265 24.45 -32.22 11.06
N LEU A 266 24.44 -30.91 11.33
CA LEU A 266 23.80 -29.88 10.52
C LEU A 266 24.85 -28.91 9.95
N SER A 267 24.50 -28.22 8.86
CA SER A 267 25.25 -27.00 8.49
C SER A 267 24.93 -25.85 9.47
N THR A 268 25.81 -24.85 9.55
CA THR A 268 25.63 -23.64 10.37
C THR A 268 24.28 -22.96 10.15
N HIS A 269 23.87 -22.84 8.89
CA HIS A 269 22.58 -22.26 8.51
C HIS A 269 21.41 -23.14 8.94
N GLN A 270 21.53 -24.46 8.84
CA GLN A 270 20.50 -25.41 9.29
C GLN A 270 20.37 -25.41 10.80
N ALA A 271 21.48 -25.35 11.54
CA ALA A 271 21.46 -25.27 13.00
C ALA A 271 20.79 -23.97 13.48
N SER A 272 21.15 -22.82 12.89
CA SER A 272 20.51 -21.54 13.19
C SER A 272 19.01 -21.55 12.86
N TYR A 273 18.64 -22.12 11.70
CA TYR A 273 17.26 -22.29 11.29
C TYR A 273 16.49 -23.22 12.24
N TYR A 274 17.10 -24.31 12.68
CA TYR A 274 16.51 -25.25 13.64
C TYR A 274 16.24 -24.59 14.99
N LEU A 275 17.22 -23.90 15.56
CA LEU A 275 17.07 -23.16 16.83
C LEU A 275 15.96 -22.12 16.76
N ASN A 276 15.92 -21.33 15.69
CA ASN A 276 14.94 -20.26 15.54
C ASN A 276 13.53 -20.81 15.31
N LYS A 277 13.40 -21.85 14.47
CA LYS A 277 12.09 -22.42 14.11
C LYS A 277 11.49 -23.35 15.17
N TYR A 278 12.29 -24.21 15.79
CA TYR A 278 11.81 -25.23 16.72
C TYR A 278 11.98 -24.85 18.19
N LEU A 279 12.98 -24.03 18.53
CA LEU A 279 13.23 -23.59 19.91
C LEU A 279 12.93 -22.11 20.14
N SER A 280 12.58 -21.35 19.09
CA SER A 280 12.32 -19.90 19.15
C SER A 280 13.44 -19.11 19.85
N LYS A 281 14.69 -19.55 19.67
CA LYS A 281 15.89 -18.93 20.27
C LYS A 281 16.94 -18.65 19.20
N ARG A 282 17.67 -17.54 19.36
CA ARG A 282 18.94 -17.32 18.64
C ARG A 282 20.05 -18.10 19.32
N TYR A 283 21.15 -18.36 18.62
CA TYR A 283 22.28 -19.14 19.15
C TYR A 283 22.81 -18.62 20.48
N ASN A 284 23.06 -17.31 20.60
CA ASN A 284 23.54 -16.71 21.84
C ASN A 284 22.49 -16.82 22.97
N ASP A 285 21.20 -16.67 22.66
CA ASP A 285 20.10 -16.82 23.62
C ASP A 285 19.91 -18.28 24.07
N PHE A 286 20.31 -19.24 23.22
CA PHE A 286 20.34 -20.67 23.51
C PHE A 286 21.54 -21.05 24.39
N LEU A 287 22.73 -20.52 24.11
CA LEU A 287 23.91 -20.70 24.95
C LEU A 287 23.67 -20.19 26.38
N ASN A 288 23.16 -18.97 26.53
CA ASN A 288 22.81 -18.38 27.83
C ASN A 288 21.72 -19.16 28.59
N PHE A 289 20.95 -20.01 27.91
CA PHE A 289 19.91 -20.83 28.55
C PHE A 289 20.47 -22.15 29.10
N ILE A 290 21.60 -22.63 28.57
CA ILE A 290 22.20 -23.91 28.92
C ILE A 290 23.38 -23.74 29.90
N GLU A 291 23.99 -22.55 29.93
CA GLU A 291 24.93 -22.11 30.97
C GLU A 291 24.27 -22.03 32.36
#